data_AF-A0A073ATT4-F1
#
_entry.id   AF-A0A073ATT4-F1
#
_cell.length_a   1.000
_cell.length_b   1.000
_cell.length_c   1.000
_cell.angle_alpha   90.00
_cell.angle_beta   90.00
_cell.angle_gamma   90.00
#
_symmetry.space_group_name_H-M   'P 1'
#
loop_
_entity.id
_entity.type
_entity.pdbx_description
1 polymer ?
#
loop_
_entity_poly.entity_id
_entity_poly.type
_entity_poly.pdbx_seq_one_letter_code
_entity_poly.pdbx_strand_id
1 'polypeptide(L)'
;MLALSAAALAAALTACGQDSSSSPTPDSGQSENSSGLQQFTDAQELANTIVTKGSEKGTAKVTWEANSQPGMECQVDFNSGLMACTSEVQEVVITDNGTYIKSPELARIAGDPSKEWLRTGGENPMEQQYDELGSLTDLNEVVGSGTTIANSTEEQVDGQNTVRYELVTDVQQAAAEAESEAAKNSYQLLLDNGVTELKSTLWIGEDGLPVKAEAVNPAMNVMGREIPETTVTMTYSDWGAPVQITEPPADQVQEMNTPSMPN
;
A
#
# COMPACT_ATOMS: atom_id res chain seq x y z
N MET A 1 27.32 14.92 66.60
CA MET A 1 28.41 13.92 66.68
C MET A 1 28.92 13.66 65.27
N LEU A 2 30.25 13.53 65.08
CA LEU A 2 30.96 13.14 63.84
C LEU A 2 30.69 14.06 62.60
N ALA A 3 31.53 15.04 62.27
CA ALA A 3 32.91 14.99 61.70
C ALA A 3 32.91 14.67 60.19
N LEU A 4 33.13 15.63 59.27
CA LEU A 4 34.38 16.29 58.80
C LEU A 4 35.29 15.46 57.86
N SER A 5 35.66 16.07 56.73
CA SER A 5 36.78 15.82 55.75
C SER A 5 36.24 15.62 54.31
N ALA A 6 36.57 16.36 53.22
CA ALA A 6 37.60 17.35 52.82
C ALA A 6 38.80 16.82 52.00
N ALA A 7 39.26 17.65 51.03
CA ALA A 7 40.35 17.49 50.02
C ALA A 7 40.06 16.55 48.81
N ALA A 8 40.23 16.86 47.51
CA ALA A 8 40.82 17.94 46.69
C ALA A 8 42.26 17.72 46.11
N LEU A 9 42.45 18.11 44.82
CA LEU A 9 43.69 18.13 44.00
C LEU A 9 44.33 16.74 43.70
N ALA A 10 45.14 16.48 42.65
CA ALA A 10 45.44 17.08 41.33
C ALA A 10 46.13 15.94 40.48
N ALA A 11 46.69 16.07 39.26
CA ALA A 11 47.04 17.17 38.36
C ALA A 11 47.06 16.66 36.87
N ALA A 12 47.64 17.43 35.93
CA ALA A 12 47.79 17.07 34.51
C ALA A 12 49.20 16.58 34.13
N LEU A 13 49.33 15.84 33.03
CA LEU A 13 50.59 15.60 32.31
C LEU A 13 50.36 15.67 30.80
N THR A 14 50.77 16.78 30.20
CA THR A 14 50.93 16.96 28.75
C THR A 14 52.26 16.37 28.29
N ALA A 15 52.27 15.57 27.22
CA ALA A 15 53.49 15.15 26.52
C ALA A 15 53.33 15.37 25.01
N CYS A 16 54.22 16.15 24.41
CA CYS A 16 54.29 16.39 22.96
C CYS A 16 55.75 16.33 22.48
N GLY A 17 55.93 15.88 21.23
CA GLY A 17 57.21 15.83 20.50
C GLY A 17 57.81 14.41 20.40
N GLN A 18 58.37 13.96 19.27
CA GLN A 18 58.43 14.55 17.93
C GLN A 18 58.75 13.44 16.90
N ASP A 19 58.15 13.51 15.71
CA ASP A 19 58.47 12.83 14.43
C ASP A 19 59.09 11.41 14.39
N SER A 20 58.36 10.49 13.75
CA SER A 20 58.91 9.57 12.74
C SER A 20 57.82 9.17 11.74
N SER A 21 58.20 9.12 10.46
CA SER A 21 57.28 9.08 9.32
C SER A 21 56.68 7.71 9.01
N SER A 22 55.35 7.61 8.94
CA SER A 22 54.63 6.61 8.15
C SER A 22 53.21 7.08 7.87
N SER A 23 52.88 7.36 6.60
CA SER A 23 51.48 7.44 6.15
C SER A 23 50.85 6.04 6.23
N PRO A 24 49.56 5.94 6.59
CA PRO A 24 48.60 5.60 5.54
C PRO A 24 47.28 6.36 5.62
N THR A 25 46.63 6.48 4.45
CA THR A 25 45.19 6.72 4.15
C THR A 25 44.38 7.72 5.01
N PRO A 26 43.66 8.67 4.39
CA PRO A 26 42.54 9.31 5.05
C PRO A 26 41.46 8.24 5.26
N ASP A 27 41.22 7.89 6.52
CA ASP A 27 40.02 7.15 6.93
C ASP A 27 38.81 8.07 6.67
N SER A 28 38.18 7.87 5.52
CA SER A 28 36.88 8.46 5.23
C SER A 28 35.87 7.77 6.13
N GLY A 29 35.73 8.32 7.35
CA GLY A 29 34.68 7.96 8.30
C GLY A 29 33.31 8.25 7.70
N GLN A 30 32.85 7.35 6.83
CA GLN A 30 31.44 7.15 6.58
C GLN A 30 30.84 6.84 7.94
N SER A 31 30.03 7.77 8.45
CA SER A 31 29.09 7.45 9.50
C SER A 31 28.12 6.45 8.91
N GLU A 32 28.41 5.16 9.07
CA GLU A 32 27.46 4.07 8.92
C GLU A 32 26.42 4.21 10.04
N ASN A 33 25.53 5.18 9.86
CA ASN A 33 24.19 5.15 10.40
C ASN A 33 23.46 4.05 9.59
N SER A 34 23.79 2.79 9.86
CA SER A 34 23.03 1.66 9.35
C SER A 34 21.72 1.62 10.13
N SER A 35 20.65 2.14 9.51
CA SER A 35 19.37 2.43 10.16
C SER A 35 18.59 1.20 10.63
N GLY A 36 19.20 0.01 10.65
CA GLY A 36 18.55 -1.28 10.96
C GLY A 36 17.53 -1.74 9.91
N LEU A 37 17.22 -0.88 8.93
CA LEU A 37 16.22 -1.11 7.90
C LEU A 37 16.65 -2.22 6.94
N GLN A 38 15.71 -3.12 6.63
CA GLN A 38 15.90 -4.14 5.60
C GLN A 38 15.83 -3.48 4.22
N GLN A 39 16.91 -3.58 3.45
CA GLN A 39 16.98 -3.08 2.08
C GLN A 39 16.91 -4.23 1.07
N PHE A 40 16.01 -4.13 0.10
CA PHE A 40 15.85 -5.09 -0.99
C PHE A 40 16.51 -4.59 -2.28
N THR A 41 17.13 -5.51 -3.03
CA THR A 41 17.60 -5.27 -4.41
C THR A 41 16.76 -6.01 -5.45
N ASP A 42 15.84 -6.87 -5.00
CA ASP A 42 14.95 -7.66 -5.84
C ASP A 42 13.48 -7.36 -5.48
N ALA A 43 12.65 -7.10 -6.50
CA ALA A 43 11.26 -6.71 -6.31
C ALA A 43 10.38 -7.88 -5.82
N GLN A 44 10.73 -9.12 -6.17
CA GLN A 44 9.99 -10.32 -5.75
C GLN A 44 10.32 -10.66 -4.29
N GLU A 45 11.57 -10.49 -3.85
CA GLU A 45 11.93 -10.63 -2.42
C GLU A 45 11.22 -9.59 -1.54
N LEU A 46 11.12 -8.34 -2.03
CA LEU A 46 10.33 -7.27 -1.43
C LEU A 46 8.84 -7.67 -1.34
N ALA A 47 8.22 -8.05 -2.46
CA ALA A 47 6.83 -8.52 -2.51
C ALA A 47 6.55 -9.66 -1.52
N ASN A 48 7.35 -10.73 -1.58
CA ASN A 48 7.23 -11.92 -0.73
C ASN A 48 7.38 -11.58 0.75
N THR A 49 8.27 -10.65 1.10
CA THR A 49 8.43 -10.23 2.50
C THR A 49 7.19 -9.52 2.99
N ILE A 50 6.63 -8.61 2.19
CA ILE A 50 5.43 -7.87 2.59
C ILE A 50 4.23 -8.81 2.70
N VAL A 51 4.00 -9.70 1.73
CA VAL A 51 2.92 -10.70 1.79
C VAL A 51 3.05 -11.54 3.05
N THR A 52 4.26 -12.05 3.34
CA THR A 52 4.53 -12.85 4.55
C THR A 52 4.25 -12.06 5.83
N LYS A 53 4.78 -10.84 5.95
CA LYS A 53 4.61 -9.99 7.14
C LYS A 53 3.16 -9.51 7.29
N GLY A 54 2.47 -9.24 6.19
CA GLY A 54 1.07 -8.83 6.16
C GLY A 54 0.18 -9.95 6.68
N SER A 55 0.37 -11.18 6.20
CA SER A 55 -0.34 -12.37 6.73
C SER A 55 -0.03 -12.66 8.20
N GLU A 56 1.21 -12.47 8.65
CA GLU A 56 1.59 -12.59 10.07
C GLU A 56 0.83 -11.59 10.97
N LYS A 57 0.53 -10.38 10.46
CA LYS A 57 -0.28 -9.37 11.16
C LYS A 57 -1.78 -9.62 11.02
N GLY A 58 -2.21 -10.11 9.87
CA GLY A 58 -3.59 -10.40 9.52
C GLY A 58 -4.47 -9.18 9.22
N THR A 59 -4.21 -8.02 9.80
CA THR A 59 -5.06 -6.82 9.63
C THR A 59 -4.26 -5.54 9.40
N ALA A 60 -4.90 -4.55 8.76
CA ALA A 60 -4.40 -3.17 8.68
C ALA A 60 -5.56 -2.17 8.52
N LYS A 61 -5.25 -0.89 8.72
CA LYS A 61 -5.98 0.22 8.10
C LYS A 61 -5.24 0.70 6.86
N VAL A 62 -6.00 1.04 5.82
CA VAL A 62 -5.50 1.59 4.57
C VAL A 62 -6.31 2.85 4.23
N THR A 63 -5.67 4.00 4.07
CA THR A 63 -6.32 5.18 3.49
C THR A 63 -5.92 5.31 2.03
N TRP A 64 -6.90 5.38 1.14
CA TRP A 64 -6.74 5.58 -0.28
C TRP A 64 -7.10 7.02 -0.64
N GLU A 65 -6.23 7.72 -1.36
CA GLU A 65 -6.44 9.06 -1.88
C GLU A 65 -6.10 9.09 -3.37
N ALA A 66 -6.93 9.74 -4.19
CA ALA A 66 -6.61 10.02 -5.58
C ALA A 66 -6.84 11.51 -5.87
N ASN A 67 -5.98 12.10 -6.71
CA ASN A 67 -6.01 13.53 -7.03
C ASN A 67 -7.37 14.06 -7.57
N SER A 68 -8.26 13.17 -8.00
CA SER A 68 -9.56 13.48 -8.60
C SER A 68 -10.78 12.88 -7.87
N GLN A 69 -10.61 12.20 -6.73
CA GLN A 69 -11.70 11.53 -6.01
C GLN A 69 -11.63 11.76 -4.49
N PRO A 70 -12.76 11.71 -3.76
CA PRO A 70 -12.73 11.73 -2.29
C PRO A 70 -11.90 10.57 -1.75
N GLY A 71 -11.13 10.82 -0.69
CA GLY A 71 -10.39 9.77 0.01
C GLY A 71 -11.31 8.74 0.65
N MET A 72 -10.80 7.53 0.86
CA MET A 72 -11.51 6.40 1.43
C MET A 72 -10.64 5.75 2.52
N GLU A 73 -11.17 5.62 3.74
CA GLU A 73 -10.51 4.87 4.82
C GLU A 73 -11.08 3.45 4.86
N CYS A 74 -10.21 2.45 4.81
CA CYS A 74 -10.54 1.03 4.83
C CYS A 74 -9.90 0.33 6.04
N GLN A 75 -10.67 -0.55 6.68
CA GLN A 75 -10.18 -1.62 7.53
C GLN A 75 -10.13 -2.91 6.71
N VAL A 76 -9.03 -3.65 6.80
CA VAL A 76 -8.81 -4.90 6.06
C VAL A 76 -8.40 -6.01 7.03
N ASP A 77 -9.00 -7.18 6.88
CA ASP A 77 -8.54 -8.46 7.45
C ASP A 77 -8.10 -9.35 6.27
N PHE A 78 -6.78 -9.42 6.04
CA PHE A 78 -6.16 -10.20 4.97
C PHE A 78 -6.29 -11.72 5.18
N ASN A 79 -6.52 -12.18 6.41
CA ASN A 79 -6.64 -13.61 6.73
C ASN A 79 -8.06 -14.12 6.53
N SER A 80 -9.06 -13.28 6.79
CA SER A 80 -10.48 -13.56 6.55
C SER A 80 -10.98 -13.00 5.20
N GLY A 81 -10.17 -12.19 4.53
CA GLY A 81 -10.49 -11.42 3.32
C GLY A 81 -11.53 -10.31 3.51
N LEU A 82 -11.93 -10.01 4.74
CA LEU A 82 -12.97 -9.04 5.05
C LEU A 82 -12.47 -7.61 4.85
N MET A 83 -13.34 -6.72 4.36
CA MET A 83 -13.03 -5.30 4.17
C MET A 83 -14.19 -4.41 4.62
N ALA A 84 -13.91 -3.28 5.25
CA ALA A 84 -14.88 -2.21 5.48
C ALA A 84 -14.26 -0.86 5.14
N CYS A 85 -14.78 -0.19 4.12
CA CYS A 85 -14.32 1.11 3.63
C CYS A 85 -15.39 2.19 3.82
N THR A 86 -14.96 3.41 4.13
CA THR A 86 -15.83 4.57 4.33
C THR A 86 -15.26 5.83 3.68
N SER A 87 -16.15 6.67 3.18
CA SER A 87 -15.88 7.97 2.55
C SER A 87 -17.05 8.91 2.80
N GLU A 88 -16.95 10.19 2.44
CA GLU A 88 -18.05 11.15 2.60
C GLU A 88 -19.33 10.79 1.80
N VAL A 89 -19.20 9.96 0.75
CA VAL A 89 -20.27 9.71 -0.24
C VAL A 89 -20.72 8.25 -0.32
N GLN A 90 -19.95 7.32 0.27
CA GLN A 90 -20.16 5.88 0.14
C GLN A 90 -19.51 5.12 1.31
N GLU A 91 -20.24 4.12 1.83
CA GLU A 91 -19.69 3.05 2.69
C GLU A 91 -19.69 1.74 1.88
N VAL A 92 -18.66 0.91 2.03
CA VAL A 92 -18.56 -0.42 1.42
C VAL A 92 -18.16 -1.42 2.49
N VAL A 93 -18.85 -2.55 2.56
CA VAL A 93 -18.47 -3.68 3.43
C VAL A 93 -18.41 -4.93 2.56
N ILE A 94 -17.35 -5.71 2.68
CA ILE A 94 -17.14 -6.96 1.95
C ILE A 94 -17.00 -8.07 2.97
N THR A 95 -17.87 -9.08 2.85
CA THR A 95 -17.86 -10.29 3.68
C THR A 95 -17.94 -11.55 2.82
N ASP A 96 -17.84 -12.70 3.49
CA ASP A 96 -18.14 -14.03 2.95
C ASP A 96 -19.50 -14.10 2.24
N ASN A 97 -20.52 -13.41 2.77
CA ASN A 97 -21.87 -13.44 2.22
C ASN A 97 -22.18 -12.34 1.19
N GLY A 98 -21.28 -11.39 0.91
CA GLY A 98 -21.60 -10.33 -0.06
C GLY A 98 -20.70 -9.10 -0.05
N THR A 99 -20.79 -8.33 -1.14
CA THR A 99 -20.37 -6.93 -1.16
C THR A 99 -21.60 -6.06 -0.89
N TYR A 100 -21.53 -5.23 0.14
CA TYR A 100 -22.59 -4.34 0.58
C TYR A 100 -22.15 -2.90 0.35
N ILE A 101 -22.94 -2.14 -0.41
CA ILE A 101 -22.65 -0.75 -0.76
C ILE A 101 -23.75 0.14 -0.21
N LYS A 102 -23.38 1.07 0.66
CA LYS A 102 -24.26 2.15 1.10
C LYS A 102 -24.01 3.37 0.23
N SER A 103 -25.00 3.75 -0.57
CA SER A 103 -24.96 5.00 -1.33
C SER A 103 -26.38 5.52 -1.52
N PRO A 104 -26.71 6.74 -1.07
CA PRO A 104 -28.07 7.29 -1.19
C PRO A 104 -28.59 7.32 -2.63
N GLU A 105 -27.72 7.54 -3.62
CA GLU A 105 -28.12 7.58 -5.02
C GLU A 105 -28.37 6.17 -5.58
N LEU A 106 -27.52 5.18 -5.24
CA LEU A 106 -27.77 3.80 -5.66
C LEU A 106 -29.04 3.23 -5.03
N ALA A 107 -29.29 3.52 -3.74
CA ALA A 107 -30.50 3.07 -3.05
C ALA A 107 -31.78 3.64 -3.68
N ARG A 108 -31.72 4.90 -4.13
CA ARG A 108 -32.78 5.57 -4.90
C ARG A 108 -33.03 4.93 -6.26
N ILE A 109 -32.01 4.39 -6.91
CA ILE A 109 -32.10 3.72 -8.22
C ILE A 109 -32.59 2.27 -8.09
N ALA A 110 -32.17 1.54 -7.06
CA ALA A 110 -32.53 0.12 -6.86
C ALA A 110 -34.00 -0.10 -6.47
N GLY A 111 -34.65 0.90 -5.86
CA GLY A 111 -36.10 1.01 -5.81
C GLY A 111 -36.70 1.13 -4.41
N ASP A 112 -36.02 0.65 -3.37
CA ASP A 112 -36.43 0.90 -1.98
C ASP A 112 -35.52 1.96 -1.31
N PRO A 113 -35.89 3.25 -1.32
CA PRO A 113 -35.08 4.29 -0.70
C PRO A 113 -35.07 4.24 0.84
N SER A 114 -35.80 3.32 1.48
CA SER A 114 -35.69 3.06 2.93
C SER A 114 -34.57 2.08 3.29
N LYS A 115 -34.01 1.39 2.28
CA LYS A 115 -32.92 0.42 2.41
C LYS A 115 -31.63 1.02 1.89
N GLU A 116 -30.86 1.61 2.80
CA GLU A 116 -29.64 2.37 2.47
C GLU A 116 -28.54 1.50 1.85
N TRP A 117 -28.55 0.18 2.10
CA TRP A 117 -27.53 -0.77 1.65
C TRP A 117 -28.02 -1.60 0.46
N LEU A 118 -27.19 -1.67 -0.59
CA LEU A 118 -27.36 -2.60 -1.69
C LEU A 118 -26.39 -3.77 -1.50
N ARG A 119 -26.90 -5.00 -1.60
CA ARG A 119 -26.06 -6.20 -1.71
C ARG A 119 -25.81 -6.54 -3.17
N THR A 120 -24.57 -6.86 -3.49
CA THR A 120 -24.08 -7.32 -4.79
C THR A 120 -23.22 -8.57 -4.61
N GLY A 121 -23.26 -9.47 -5.60
CA GLY A 121 -22.57 -10.76 -5.56
C GLY A 121 -23.41 -11.93 -5.01
N GLY A 122 -22.84 -13.13 -5.06
CA GLY A 122 -23.41 -14.36 -4.48
C GLY A 122 -22.76 -14.72 -3.14
N GLU A 123 -22.81 -15.99 -2.75
CA GLU A 123 -21.88 -16.54 -1.76
C GLU A 123 -20.45 -16.45 -2.33
N ASN A 124 -19.48 -15.95 -1.55
CA ASN A 124 -18.11 -15.64 -1.97
C ASN A 124 -17.98 -14.75 -3.24
N PRO A 125 -18.46 -13.49 -3.25
CA PRO A 125 -18.13 -12.55 -4.34
C PRO A 125 -16.61 -12.38 -4.46
N MET A 126 -15.95 -12.38 -3.29
CA MET A 126 -14.50 -12.35 -3.11
C MET A 126 -13.73 -13.48 -3.79
N GLU A 127 -14.31 -14.61 -4.23
CA GLU A 127 -13.46 -15.63 -4.91
C GLU A 127 -13.16 -15.24 -6.37
N GLN A 128 -14.07 -14.51 -7.02
CA GLN A 128 -13.81 -13.85 -8.31
C GLN A 128 -13.22 -12.46 -8.10
N GLN A 129 -13.64 -11.77 -7.04
CA GLN A 129 -13.14 -10.44 -6.76
C GLN A 129 -11.81 -10.41 -5.99
N TYR A 130 -11.24 -11.51 -5.48
CA TYR A 130 -9.83 -11.51 -5.01
C TYR A 130 -8.87 -11.34 -6.19
N ASP A 131 -9.20 -11.87 -7.37
CA ASP A 131 -8.43 -11.62 -8.59
C ASP A 131 -8.53 -10.14 -9.06
N GLU A 132 -9.49 -9.34 -8.56
CA GLU A 132 -9.77 -7.94 -8.98
C GLU A 132 -9.83 -6.90 -7.82
N LEU A 133 -9.71 -7.32 -6.55
CA LEU A 133 -9.62 -6.51 -5.31
C LEU A 133 -8.44 -6.96 -4.45
N GLY A 134 -7.87 -8.14 -4.72
CA GLY A 134 -6.43 -8.34 -4.55
C GLY A 134 -5.76 -7.11 -5.10
N SER A 135 -5.92 -6.80 -6.39
CA SER A 135 -5.64 -5.50 -7.07
C SER A 135 -5.69 -4.25 -6.16
N LEU A 136 -6.84 -3.90 -5.56
CA LEU A 136 -6.98 -2.68 -4.74
C LEU A 136 -6.24 -2.71 -3.39
N THR A 137 -5.78 -3.88 -2.95
CA THR A 137 -4.88 -4.06 -1.80
C THR A 137 -3.53 -4.65 -2.22
N ASP A 138 -3.28 -4.80 -3.52
CA ASP A 138 -2.24 -5.69 -4.01
C ASP A 138 -0.95 -4.94 -4.08
N LEU A 139 -0.10 -5.35 -3.15
CA LEU A 139 1.31 -5.10 -3.28
C LEU A 139 1.82 -5.83 -4.55
N ASN A 140 1.12 -6.85 -5.09
CA ASN A 140 1.42 -7.41 -6.42
C ASN A 140 1.04 -6.51 -7.62
N GLU A 141 0.26 -5.44 -7.49
CA GLU A 141 0.19 -4.40 -8.54
C GLU A 141 1.36 -3.42 -8.41
N VAL A 142 1.86 -3.21 -7.19
CA VAL A 142 2.98 -2.30 -6.90
C VAL A 142 4.34 -2.94 -7.21
N VAL A 143 4.52 -4.24 -6.94
CA VAL A 143 5.75 -5.05 -7.12
C VAL A 143 5.49 -6.36 -7.88
N GLY A 144 4.58 -6.34 -8.85
CA GLY A 144 4.18 -7.51 -9.64
C GLY A 144 5.18 -7.99 -10.70
N SER A 145 4.74 -8.98 -11.48
CA SER A 145 5.40 -9.43 -12.71
C SER A 145 5.89 -8.29 -13.59
N GLY A 146 7.12 -8.41 -14.11
CA GLY A 146 7.78 -7.33 -14.85
C GLY A 146 8.26 -6.13 -14.02
N THR A 147 8.11 -6.11 -12.70
CA THR A 147 8.58 -5.00 -11.84
C THR A 147 10.03 -5.16 -11.40
N THR A 148 10.76 -4.04 -11.39
CA THR A 148 12.14 -3.94 -10.92
C THR A 148 12.31 -2.76 -9.95
N ILE A 149 13.26 -2.88 -9.02
CA ILE A 149 13.68 -1.78 -8.15
C ILE A 149 14.67 -0.91 -8.94
N ALA A 150 14.23 0.28 -9.35
CA ALA A 150 15.08 1.24 -10.06
C ALA A 150 15.98 2.04 -9.12
N ASN A 151 15.51 2.29 -7.89
CA ASN A 151 16.27 2.99 -6.85
C ASN A 151 15.71 2.61 -5.46
N SER A 152 16.55 2.74 -4.42
CA SER A 152 16.12 2.67 -3.02
C SER A 152 16.83 3.75 -2.20
N THR A 153 16.14 4.35 -1.22
CA THR A 153 16.68 5.43 -0.39
C THR A 153 16.02 5.42 0.99
N GLU A 154 16.78 5.62 2.05
CA GLU A 154 16.24 5.76 3.40
C GLU A 154 15.70 7.18 3.62
N GLU A 155 14.45 7.29 4.08
CA GLU A 155 13.80 8.56 4.43
C GLU A 155 12.74 8.37 5.52
N GLN A 156 12.16 9.47 6.02
CA GLN A 156 11.08 9.42 7.02
C GLN A 156 9.72 9.76 6.40
N VAL A 157 8.74 8.91 6.65
CA VAL A 157 7.31 9.17 6.40
C VAL A 157 6.64 9.36 7.75
N ASP A 158 6.02 10.52 7.99
CA ASP A 158 5.32 10.88 9.22
C ASP A 158 6.10 10.64 10.54
N GLY A 159 7.44 10.72 10.46
CA GLY A 159 8.36 10.51 11.59
C GLY A 159 8.77 9.05 11.84
N GLN A 160 8.27 8.11 11.03
CA GLN A 160 8.74 6.72 10.99
C GLN A 160 9.89 6.58 9.98
N ASN A 161 10.96 5.85 10.34
CA ASN A 161 12.02 5.51 9.40
C ASN A 161 11.51 4.51 8.37
N THR A 162 11.82 4.75 7.09
CA THR A 162 11.39 3.92 5.97
C THR A 162 12.49 3.76 4.93
N VAL A 163 12.42 2.70 4.13
CA VAL A 163 13.10 2.64 2.83
C VAL A 163 12.07 2.92 1.74
N ARG A 164 12.29 3.99 0.99
CA ARG A 164 11.56 4.34 -0.22
C ARG A 164 12.16 3.58 -1.41
N TYR A 165 11.36 2.77 -2.08
CA TYR A 165 11.68 2.08 -3.33
C TYR A 165 11.01 2.79 -4.49
N GLU A 166 11.79 3.14 -5.51
CA GLU A 166 11.26 3.56 -6.81
C GLU A 166 11.18 2.33 -7.71
N LEU A 167 9.98 2.05 -8.20
CA LEU A 167 9.63 0.79 -8.85
C LEU A 167 9.20 1.07 -10.29
N VAL A 168 9.67 0.23 -11.21
CA VAL A 168 9.36 0.33 -12.65
C VAL A 168 8.87 -1.02 -13.14
N THR A 169 7.65 -1.06 -13.65
CA THR A 169 7.02 -2.25 -14.23
C THR A 169 7.04 -2.15 -15.76
N ASP A 170 7.71 -3.10 -16.41
CA ASP A 170 7.62 -3.26 -17.86
C ASP A 170 6.23 -3.80 -18.23
N VAL A 171 5.44 -2.98 -18.92
CA VAL A 171 4.03 -3.29 -19.24
C VAL A 171 3.94 -4.45 -20.24
N GLN A 172 4.93 -4.63 -21.12
CA GLN A 172 4.95 -5.73 -22.08
C GLN A 172 5.30 -7.06 -21.39
N GLN A 173 6.22 -7.05 -20.43
CA GLN A 173 6.49 -8.22 -19.59
C GLN A 173 5.30 -8.56 -18.70
N ALA A 174 4.73 -7.56 -18.01
CA ALA A 174 3.54 -7.74 -17.17
C ALA A 174 2.34 -8.31 -17.98
N ALA A 175 2.11 -7.82 -19.20
CA ALA A 175 1.08 -8.37 -20.10
C ALA A 175 1.32 -9.84 -20.49
N ALA A 176 2.59 -10.24 -20.65
CA ALA A 176 2.97 -11.59 -21.03
C ALA A 176 2.92 -12.59 -19.86
N GLU A 177 3.13 -12.11 -18.64
CA GLU A 177 3.14 -12.89 -17.40
C GLU A 177 1.79 -12.87 -16.65
N ALA A 178 0.88 -11.96 -17.00
CA ALA A 178 -0.46 -11.87 -16.42
C ALA A 178 -1.26 -13.17 -16.62
N GLU A 179 -1.82 -13.71 -15.53
CA GLU A 179 -2.61 -14.95 -15.59
C GLU A 179 -4.06 -14.70 -16.06
N SER A 180 -4.72 -13.69 -15.46
CA SER A 180 -6.12 -13.35 -15.76
C SER A 180 -6.30 -12.58 -17.07
N GLU A 181 -7.40 -12.84 -17.77
CA GLU A 181 -7.75 -12.08 -18.99
C GLU A 181 -8.06 -10.61 -18.68
N ALA A 182 -8.57 -10.29 -17.47
CA ALA A 182 -8.79 -8.93 -17.02
C ALA A 182 -7.46 -8.15 -16.95
N ALA A 183 -6.44 -8.71 -16.29
CA ALA A 183 -5.11 -8.11 -16.23
C ALA A 183 -4.46 -7.95 -17.62
N LYS A 184 -4.53 -8.97 -18.48
CA LYS A 184 -4.03 -8.87 -19.88
C LYS A 184 -4.71 -7.74 -20.66
N ASN A 185 -6.03 -7.60 -20.55
CA ASN A 185 -6.77 -6.55 -21.22
C ASN A 185 -6.38 -5.15 -20.68
N SER A 186 -6.16 -5.02 -19.37
CA SER A 186 -5.68 -3.78 -18.75
C SER A 186 -4.28 -3.39 -19.22
N TYR A 187 -3.33 -4.33 -19.26
CA TYR A 187 -1.99 -4.07 -19.80
C TYR A 187 -2.01 -3.82 -21.32
N GLN A 188 -2.86 -4.51 -22.08
CA GLN A 188 -3.02 -4.24 -23.51
C GLN A 188 -3.57 -2.84 -23.77
N LEU A 189 -4.52 -2.35 -22.96
CA LEU A 189 -5.03 -0.98 -23.05
C LEU A 189 -3.92 0.06 -22.81
N LEU A 190 -3.01 -0.19 -21.87
CA LEU A 190 -1.83 0.64 -21.63
C LEU A 190 -0.89 0.63 -22.85
N LEU A 191 -0.57 -0.54 -23.39
CA LEU A 191 0.28 -0.68 -24.59
C LEU A 191 -0.34 -0.01 -25.83
N ASP A 192 -1.65 -0.13 -26.03
CA ASP A 192 -2.39 0.52 -27.13
C ASP A 192 -2.38 2.05 -27.01
N ASN A 193 -2.24 2.58 -25.78
CA ASN A 193 -2.02 4.00 -25.50
C ASN A 193 -0.54 4.42 -25.54
N GLY A 194 0.38 3.51 -25.86
CA GLY A 194 1.81 3.77 -25.96
C GLY A 194 2.55 3.79 -24.61
N VAL A 195 1.92 3.31 -23.53
CA VAL A 195 2.54 3.17 -22.21
C VAL A 195 3.34 1.87 -22.19
N THR A 196 4.67 1.98 -22.05
CA THR A 196 5.58 0.83 -21.96
C THR A 196 6.09 0.56 -20.55
N GLU A 197 6.04 1.57 -19.67
CA GLU A 197 6.47 1.50 -18.28
C GLU A 197 5.37 2.08 -17.37
N LEU A 198 5.07 1.40 -16.26
CA LEU A 198 4.38 2.00 -15.12
C LEU A 198 5.40 2.34 -14.03
N LYS A 199 5.11 3.39 -13.25
CA LYS A 199 5.96 3.84 -12.15
C LYS A 199 5.15 3.91 -10.86
N SER A 200 5.66 3.24 -9.84
CA SER A 200 5.15 3.27 -8.49
C SER A 200 6.29 3.60 -7.51
N THR A 201 5.93 3.98 -6.30
CA THR A 201 6.86 4.18 -5.20
C THR A 201 6.29 3.51 -3.96
N LEU A 202 7.13 2.80 -3.21
CA LEU A 202 6.71 2.02 -2.05
C LEU A 202 7.62 2.34 -0.86
N TRP A 203 7.05 2.65 0.29
CA TRP A 203 7.77 2.96 1.52
C TRP A 203 7.58 1.85 2.54
N ILE A 204 8.66 1.16 2.88
CA ILE A 204 8.67 0.04 3.83
C ILE A 204 9.24 0.48 5.17
N GLY A 205 8.53 0.19 6.26
CA GLY A 205 8.94 0.48 7.63
C GLY A 205 9.92 -0.54 8.21
N GLU A 206 10.39 -0.26 9.44
CA GLU A 206 11.32 -1.13 10.21
C GLU A 206 10.80 -2.56 10.45
N ASP A 207 9.48 -2.80 10.36
CA ASP A 207 8.85 -4.11 10.52
C ASP A 207 8.65 -4.89 9.21
N GLY A 208 9.15 -4.36 8.08
CA GLY A 208 9.04 -4.99 6.76
C GLY A 208 7.67 -4.84 6.10
N LEU A 209 6.82 -3.94 6.61
CA LEU A 209 5.48 -3.65 6.10
C LEU A 209 5.44 -2.28 5.41
N PRO A 210 4.51 -2.08 4.45
CA PRO A 210 4.32 -0.78 3.83
C PRO A 210 3.76 0.19 4.87
N VAL A 211 4.26 1.41 4.79
CA VAL A 211 3.73 2.61 5.45
C VAL A 211 2.97 3.44 4.43
N LYS A 212 3.47 3.49 3.18
CA LYS A 212 2.89 4.25 2.09
C LYS A 212 3.19 3.58 0.74
N ALA A 213 2.31 3.74 -0.22
CA ALA A 213 2.53 3.48 -1.63
C ALA A 213 1.98 4.65 -2.48
N GLU A 214 2.60 4.91 -3.62
CA GLU A 214 2.10 5.83 -4.64
C GLU A 214 2.17 5.15 -6.01
N ALA A 215 1.10 5.25 -6.80
CA ALA A 215 1.04 4.76 -8.17
C ALA A 215 0.63 5.91 -9.10
N VAL A 216 1.29 6.03 -10.25
CA VAL A 216 0.94 7.01 -11.28
C VAL A 216 0.27 6.31 -12.44
N ASN A 217 -1.05 6.49 -12.56
CA ASN A 217 -1.81 6.02 -13.70
C ASN A 217 -1.68 7.05 -14.82
N PRO A 218 -1.04 6.72 -15.95
CA PRO A 218 -0.78 7.66 -17.03
C PRO A 218 -2.07 8.13 -17.70
N ALA A 219 -2.02 9.30 -18.33
CA ALA A 219 -3.11 9.77 -19.17
C ALA A 219 -3.37 8.80 -20.34
N MET A 220 -4.64 8.50 -20.61
CA MET A 220 -5.07 7.54 -21.63
C MET A 220 -6.21 8.08 -22.48
N ASN A 221 -6.35 7.58 -23.71
CA ASN A 221 -7.55 7.75 -24.51
C ASN A 221 -8.37 6.46 -24.55
N VAL A 222 -9.56 6.48 -23.94
CA VAL A 222 -10.45 5.31 -23.86
C VAL A 222 -11.74 5.63 -24.59
N MET A 223 -11.98 4.94 -25.72
CA MET A 223 -13.15 5.12 -26.59
C MET A 223 -13.36 6.58 -27.05
N GLY A 224 -12.29 7.33 -27.32
CA GLY A 224 -12.36 8.73 -27.74
C GLY A 224 -12.55 9.73 -26.60
N ARG A 225 -12.52 9.28 -25.33
CA ARG A 225 -12.49 10.14 -24.14
C ARG A 225 -11.08 10.19 -23.57
N GLU A 226 -10.61 11.38 -23.27
CA GLU A 226 -9.35 11.62 -22.59
C GLU A 226 -9.53 11.39 -21.08
N ILE A 227 -8.74 10.50 -20.51
CA ILE A 227 -8.59 10.26 -19.08
C ILE A 227 -7.29 10.94 -18.67
N PRO A 228 -7.31 11.93 -17.76
CA PRO A 228 -6.08 12.59 -17.32
C PRO A 228 -5.22 11.64 -16.48
N GLU A 229 -3.94 11.99 -16.31
CA GLU A 229 -3.06 11.31 -15.37
C GLU A 229 -3.60 11.42 -13.94
N THR A 230 -3.64 10.31 -13.21
CA THR A 230 -4.06 10.26 -11.82
C THR A 230 -2.98 9.63 -10.94
N THR A 231 -2.58 10.37 -9.90
CA THR A 231 -1.78 9.80 -8.81
C THR A 231 -2.73 9.22 -7.78
N VAL A 232 -2.49 7.96 -7.42
CA VAL A 232 -3.12 7.26 -6.31
C VAL A 232 -2.09 7.14 -5.18
N THR A 233 -2.48 7.52 -3.97
CA THR A 233 -1.68 7.39 -2.75
C THR A 233 -2.42 6.44 -1.80
N MET A 234 -1.70 5.46 -1.27
CA MET A 234 -2.19 4.54 -0.24
C MET A 234 -1.31 4.69 0.99
N THR A 235 -1.90 4.89 2.17
CA THR A 235 -1.17 4.93 3.44
C THR A 235 -1.66 3.81 4.34
N TYR A 236 -0.75 3.07 4.94
CA TYR A 236 -1.01 1.87 5.72
C TYR A 236 -0.67 2.14 7.19
N SER A 237 -1.55 1.71 8.10
CA SER A 237 -1.40 1.93 9.54
C SER A 237 -2.07 0.82 10.35
N ASP A 238 -1.86 0.84 11.68
CA ASP A 238 -2.51 -0.08 12.63
C ASP A 238 -2.38 -1.58 12.29
N TRP A 239 -1.25 -1.98 11.70
CA TRP A 239 -0.93 -3.38 11.34
C TRP A 239 -1.06 -4.34 12.53
N GLY A 240 -1.98 -5.30 12.44
CA GLY A 240 -2.29 -6.27 13.49
C GLY A 240 -3.22 -5.76 14.59
N ALA A 241 -3.81 -4.57 14.44
CA ALA A 241 -4.86 -4.10 15.34
C ALA A 241 -6.20 -4.80 15.04
N PRO A 242 -7.05 -5.07 16.05
CA PRO A 242 -8.38 -5.63 15.80
C PRO A 242 -9.24 -4.70 14.95
N VAL A 243 -9.80 -5.23 13.86
CA VAL A 243 -10.78 -4.54 12.99
C VAL A 243 -12.20 -4.99 13.32
N GLN A 244 -13.19 -4.15 13.02
CA GLN A 244 -14.61 -4.45 13.26
C GLN A 244 -15.38 -4.38 11.95
N ILE A 245 -15.34 -5.48 11.20
CA ILE A 245 -16.00 -5.62 9.89
C ILE A 245 -17.24 -6.49 10.10
N THR A 246 -18.42 -5.94 9.86
CA THR A 246 -19.71 -6.59 10.14
C THR A 246 -20.73 -6.24 9.08
N GLU A 247 -21.57 -7.20 8.72
CA GLU A 247 -22.64 -6.99 7.75
C GLU A 247 -23.66 -5.92 8.22
N PRO A 248 -24.25 -5.17 7.27
CA PRO A 248 -25.35 -4.28 7.58
C PRO A 248 -26.58 -5.03 8.11
N PRO A 249 -27.44 -4.38 8.90
CA PRO A 249 -28.71 -4.97 9.34
C PRO A 249 -29.57 -5.43 8.14
N ALA A 250 -30.00 -6.69 8.14
CA ALA A 250 -30.68 -7.30 7.00
C ALA A 250 -32.02 -6.61 6.61
N ASP A 251 -32.63 -5.86 7.51
CA ASP A 251 -33.80 -5.02 7.23
C ASP A 251 -33.46 -3.75 6.43
N GLN A 252 -32.20 -3.28 6.47
CA GLN A 252 -31.67 -2.14 5.71
C GLN A 252 -31.07 -2.54 4.34
N VAL A 253 -30.96 -3.84 4.05
CA VAL A 253 -30.34 -4.37 2.81
C VAL A 253 -31.39 -4.65 1.75
N GLN A 254 -31.16 -4.17 0.52
CA GLN A 254 -31.86 -4.57 -0.70
C GLN A 254 -30.89 -5.28 -1.66
N GLU A 255 -31.36 -6.30 -2.38
CA GLU A 255 -30.58 -6.96 -3.43
C GLU A 255 -30.54 -6.09 -4.69
N MET A 256 -29.37 -5.97 -5.32
CA MET A 256 -29.23 -5.27 -6.61
C MET A 256 -29.84 -6.09 -7.76
N ASN A 257 -31.17 -6.02 -7.90
CA ASN A 257 -31.87 -6.54 -9.06
C ASN A 257 -31.50 -5.72 -10.30
N THR A 258 -30.52 -6.17 -11.07
CA THR A 258 -30.26 -5.63 -12.41
C THR A 258 -31.51 -5.84 -13.27
N PRO A 259 -32.18 -4.78 -13.77
CA PRO A 259 -33.29 -4.97 -14.68
C PRO A 259 -32.76 -5.67 -15.93
N SER A 260 -33.40 -6.77 -16.32
CA SER A 260 -32.98 -7.57 -17.48
C SER A 260 -32.86 -6.67 -18.70
N MET A 261 -31.64 -6.49 -19.23
CA MET A 261 -31.48 -5.80 -20.50
C MET A 261 -32.24 -6.60 -21.57
N PRO A 262 -33.16 -6.00 -22.32
CA PRO A 262 -33.83 -6.70 -23.40
C PRO A 262 -32.83 -7.03 -24.51
N ASN A 263 -32.78 -8.30 -24.89
CA ASN A 263 -32.06 -8.80 -26.09
C ASN A 263 -32.60 -8.19 -27.38
#